data_AF-A0A944FPE4-F1
#
_entry.id   AF-A0A944FPE4-F1
#
_cell.length_a   1.000
_cell.length_b   1.000
_cell.length_c   1.000
_cell.angle_alpha   90.00
_cell.angle_beta   90.00
_cell.angle_gamma   90.00
#
_symmetry.space_group_name_H-M   'P 1'
#
loop_
_entity.id
_entity.type
_entity.pdbx_description
1 polymer ?
#
loop_
_entity_poly.entity_id
_entity_poly.type
_entity_poly.pdbx_seq_one_letter_code
_entity_poly.pdbx_strand_id
1 'polypeptide(L)'
;MKRAMFAAMTALVMFSSCEKHEEIFFNSPFVSIADENGGTKTTVSKDGNNLITVVYVTLSASAEVFSSHIEIEYEMLVGDGLKEGVDFKVQATTKSPITFTPGIYTMPIRIQWFKNADFDPDKDNSLTITLSGSNLEGMLLGYPGPDSRKKSYIFTKK
;
A
#
# COMPACT_ATOMS: atom_id res chain seq x y z
N MET A 1 12.79 58.49 4.54
CA MET A 1 13.48 57.27 4.09
C MET A 1 13.00 55.98 4.76
N LYS A 2 12.57 55.97 6.04
CA LYS A 2 12.08 54.73 6.71
C LYS A 2 10.68 54.24 6.29
N ARG A 3 9.82 55.11 5.74
CA ARG A 3 8.45 54.73 5.28
C ARG A 3 8.43 54.06 3.90
N ALA A 4 9.36 54.43 3.01
CA ALA A 4 9.50 53.79 1.70
C ALA A 4 10.08 52.36 1.80
N MET A 5 10.89 52.11 2.84
CA MET A 5 11.49 50.80 3.09
C MET A 5 10.49 49.77 3.64
N PHE A 6 9.44 50.23 4.34
CA PHE A 6 8.39 49.35 4.86
C PHE A 6 7.38 48.92 3.77
N ALA A 7 7.12 49.78 2.79
CA ALA A 7 6.21 49.48 1.68
C ALA A 7 6.79 48.45 0.69
N ALA A 8 8.12 48.37 0.57
CA ALA A 8 8.79 47.42 -0.31
C ALA A 8 8.81 45.98 0.26
N MET A 9 8.69 45.82 1.58
CA MET A 9 8.79 44.50 2.23
C MET A 9 7.44 43.74 2.26
N THR A 10 6.31 44.44 2.25
CA THR A 10 4.97 43.83 2.20
C THR A 10 4.59 43.33 0.80
N ALA A 11 5.23 43.85 -0.25
CA ALA A 11 4.98 43.45 -1.64
C ALA A 11 5.64 42.10 -2.01
N LEU A 12 6.59 41.59 -1.20
CA LEU A 12 7.33 40.37 -1.52
C LEU A 12 6.65 39.07 -1.06
N VAL A 13 5.57 39.15 -0.27
CA VAL A 13 4.94 37.97 0.37
C VAL A 13 3.76 37.42 -0.46
N MET A 14 3.41 38.04 -1.59
CA MET A 14 2.28 37.60 -2.44
C MET A 14 2.64 36.63 -3.57
N PHE A 15 3.87 36.12 -3.62
CA PHE A 15 4.28 35.07 -4.57
C PHE A 15 4.37 33.66 -3.97
N SER A 16 3.71 33.42 -2.83
CA SER A 16 3.38 32.04 -2.43
C SER A 16 2.31 31.52 -3.39
N SER A 17 2.73 31.17 -4.60
CA SER A 17 1.94 30.41 -5.54
C SER A 17 1.59 29.11 -4.82
N CYS A 18 0.35 29.03 -4.35
CA CYS A 18 -0.30 27.76 -4.13
C CYS A 18 -0.28 27.10 -5.51
N GLU A 19 0.69 26.21 -5.74
CA GLU A 19 0.71 25.36 -6.93
C GLU A 19 -0.70 24.80 -7.05
N LYS A 20 -1.43 25.24 -8.07
CA LYS A 20 -2.68 24.59 -8.44
C LYS A 20 -2.29 23.14 -8.64
N HIS A 21 -2.87 22.28 -7.82
CA HIS A 21 -2.69 20.84 -7.93
C HIS A 21 -3.08 20.46 -9.36
N GLU A 22 -2.10 20.31 -10.23
CA GLU A 22 -2.33 19.78 -11.57
C GLU A 22 -2.91 18.39 -11.36
N GLU A 23 -4.08 18.14 -11.93
CA GLU A 23 -4.63 16.80 -11.96
C GLU A 23 -3.66 15.94 -12.77
N ILE A 24 -2.86 15.13 -12.06
CA ILE A 24 -1.93 14.21 -12.70
C ILE A 24 -2.77 13.07 -13.27
N PHE A 25 -3.05 13.14 -14.56
CA PHE A 25 -3.65 12.03 -15.29
C PHE A 25 -2.57 10.98 -15.59
N PHE A 26 -2.65 9.84 -14.92
CA PHE A 26 -1.80 8.70 -15.23
C PHE A 26 -2.35 7.98 -16.45
N ASN A 27 -1.60 7.98 -17.54
CA ASN A 27 -1.97 7.27 -18.77
C ASN A 27 -1.72 5.76 -18.69
N SER A 28 -0.85 5.32 -17.77
CA SER A 28 -0.50 3.90 -17.59
C SER A 28 -1.28 3.28 -16.43
N PRO A 29 -1.80 2.05 -16.58
CA PRO A 29 -2.45 1.35 -15.49
C PRO A 29 -1.43 1.04 -14.38
N PHE A 30 -1.88 1.14 -13.14
CA PHE A 30 -1.07 0.79 -11.99
C PHE A 30 -1.91 0.16 -10.89
N VAL A 31 -1.24 -0.58 -10.01
CA VAL A 31 -1.86 -1.19 -8.83
C VAL A 31 -1.10 -0.77 -7.58
N SER A 32 -1.80 -0.54 -6.47
CA SER A 32 -1.19 -0.15 -5.20
C SER A 32 -1.76 -0.92 -4.04
N ILE A 33 -0.99 -1.06 -2.96
CA ILE A 33 -1.41 -1.71 -1.72
C ILE A 33 -1.36 -0.72 -0.55
N ALA A 34 -2.44 -0.66 0.24
CA ALA A 34 -2.55 0.19 1.42
C ALA A 34 -3.58 -0.34 2.43
N ASP A 35 -3.56 0.16 3.67
CA ASP A 35 -4.67 -0.03 4.60
C ASP A 35 -5.87 0.89 4.26
N GLU A 36 -6.94 0.79 5.05
CA GLU A 36 -8.15 1.62 4.89
C GLU A 36 -7.89 3.13 5.00
N ASN A 37 -6.80 3.53 5.65
CA ASN A 37 -6.38 4.91 5.85
C ASN A 37 -5.30 5.34 4.84
N GLY A 38 -4.98 4.49 3.86
CA GLY A 38 -3.96 4.76 2.84
C GLY A 38 -2.51 4.55 3.32
N GLY A 39 -2.31 4.01 4.53
CA GLY A 39 -1.01 3.68 5.10
C GLY A 39 -0.35 2.47 4.44
N THR A 40 0.96 2.34 4.62
CA THR A 40 1.78 1.23 4.06
C THR A 40 2.42 0.37 5.14
N LYS A 41 2.08 0.61 6.42
CA LYS A 41 2.60 -0.16 7.53
C LYS A 41 1.67 -0.10 8.73
N THR A 42 1.63 -1.17 9.50
CA THR A 42 0.93 -1.18 10.78
C THR A 42 1.60 -2.11 11.79
N THR A 43 1.18 -1.95 13.04
CA THR A 43 1.54 -2.84 14.14
C THR A 43 0.40 -3.81 14.42
N VAL A 44 0.75 -5.04 14.74
CA VAL A 44 -0.18 -6.05 15.25
C VAL A 44 0.25 -6.46 16.65
N SER A 45 -0.70 -6.60 17.57
CA SER A 45 -0.39 -7.03 18.93
C SER A 45 0.06 -8.49 18.97
N LYS A 46 1.17 -8.78 19.67
CA LYS A 46 1.63 -10.14 19.97
C LYS A 46 0.61 -10.96 20.78
N ASP A 47 -0.24 -10.28 21.53
CA ASP A 47 -1.27 -10.89 22.38
C ASP A 47 -2.58 -11.14 21.60
N GLY A 48 -2.67 -10.63 20.36
CA GLY A 48 -3.81 -10.85 19.48
C GLY A 48 -3.96 -12.33 19.11
N ASN A 49 -5.15 -12.88 19.34
CA ASN A 49 -5.50 -14.25 18.95
C ASN A 49 -6.73 -14.24 18.06
N ASN A 50 -6.66 -14.88 16.90
CA ASN A 50 -7.68 -14.82 15.85
C ASN A 50 -8.01 -13.37 15.41
N LEU A 51 -7.03 -12.46 15.50
CA LEU A 51 -7.18 -11.09 15.03
C LEU A 51 -7.09 -11.07 13.50
N ILE A 52 -8.05 -10.42 12.83
CA ILE A 52 -8.04 -10.27 11.37
C ILE A 52 -7.61 -8.84 11.04
N THR A 53 -6.57 -8.72 10.22
CA THR A 53 -6.19 -7.45 9.59
C THR A 53 -6.46 -7.51 8.09
N VAL A 54 -6.77 -6.35 7.51
CA VAL A 54 -7.09 -6.22 6.09
C VAL A 54 -6.23 -5.13 5.48
N VAL A 55 -5.65 -5.41 4.32
CA VAL A 55 -5.07 -4.40 3.42
C VAL A 55 -5.76 -4.53 2.08
N TYR A 56 -5.76 -3.45 1.32
CA TYR A 56 -6.47 -3.32 0.06
C TYR A 56 -5.48 -3.14 -1.07
N VAL A 57 -5.63 -3.97 -2.09
CA VAL A 57 -5.00 -3.81 -3.39
C VAL A 57 -5.98 -3.06 -4.28
N THR A 58 -5.57 -1.87 -4.73
CA THR A 58 -6.39 -0.97 -5.53
C THR A 58 -5.80 -0.85 -6.93
N LEU A 59 -6.62 -1.19 -7.91
CA LEU A 59 -6.34 -1.08 -9.33
C LEU A 59 -6.74 0.31 -9.83
N SER A 60 -5.85 0.95 -10.59
CA SER A 60 -6.10 2.18 -11.34
C SER A 60 -5.87 1.89 -12.81
N ALA A 61 -6.96 1.75 -13.56
CA ALA A 61 -6.96 1.50 -15.00
C ALA A 61 -8.23 2.11 -15.61
N SER A 62 -8.18 2.51 -16.88
CA SER A 62 -9.38 2.94 -17.60
C SER A 62 -10.30 1.74 -17.86
N ALA A 63 -11.59 2.00 -18.08
CA ALA A 63 -12.55 0.94 -18.44
C ALA A 63 -12.21 0.23 -19.76
N GLU A 64 -11.54 0.94 -20.68
CA GLU A 64 -11.06 0.38 -21.94
C GLU A 64 -9.94 -0.65 -21.72
N VAL A 65 -9.00 -0.35 -20.82
CA VAL A 65 -7.93 -1.27 -20.43
C VAL A 65 -8.47 -2.43 -19.58
N PHE A 66 -9.44 -2.15 -18.71
CA PHE A 66 -10.04 -3.13 -17.81
C PHE A 66 -11.29 -3.80 -18.39
N SER A 67 -11.20 -4.25 -19.65
CA SER A 67 -12.28 -4.94 -20.35
C SER A 67 -12.37 -6.44 -20.02
N SER A 68 -11.32 -7.03 -19.46
CA SER A 68 -11.23 -8.42 -19.02
C SER A 68 -10.69 -8.51 -17.60
N HIS A 69 -10.68 -9.72 -17.02
CA HIS A 69 -10.09 -9.89 -15.69
C HIS A 69 -8.59 -9.56 -15.70
N ILE A 70 -8.12 -8.94 -14.62
CA ILE A 70 -6.71 -8.65 -14.39
C ILE A 70 -6.29 -9.43 -13.14
N GLU A 71 -5.19 -10.16 -13.25
CA GLU A 71 -4.59 -10.87 -12.12
C GLU A 71 -3.40 -10.07 -11.60
N ILE A 72 -3.35 -9.90 -10.28
CA ILE A 72 -2.25 -9.26 -9.57
C ILE A 72 -1.61 -10.28 -8.65
N GLU A 73 -0.32 -10.49 -8.81
CA GLU A 73 0.48 -11.35 -7.95
C GLU A 73 1.09 -10.53 -6.81
N TYR A 74 1.19 -11.18 -5.64
CA TYR A 74 2.01 -10.68 -4.55
C TYR A 74 2.83 -11.80 -3.92
N GLU A 75 3.93 -11.40 -3.30
CA GLU A 75 4.82 -12.24 -2.52
C GLU A 75 4.79 -11.82 -1.05
N MET A 76 5.09 -12.77 -0.18
CA MET A 76 5.26 -12.55 1.25
C MET A 76 6.72 -12.76 1.65
N LEU A 77 7.32 -11.71 2.20
CA LEU A 77 8.61 -11.78 2.86
C LEU A 77 8.36 -11.84 4.36
N VAL A 78 8.78 -12.95 4.98
CA VAL A 78 8.53 -13.24 6.39
C VAL A 78 9.85 -13.12 7.14
N GLY A 79 9.90 -12.23 8.13
CA GLY A 79 11.03 -12.11 9.04
C GLY A 79 11.22 -13.38 9.87
N ASP A 80 12.43 -13.58 10.40
CA ASP A 80 12.83 -14.80 11.10
C ASP A 80 12.17 -15.01 12.48
N GLY A 81 11.45 -14.00 12.98
CA GLY A 81 10.63 -14.07 14.18
C GLY A 81 9.22 -14.63 13.96
N LEU A 82 8.76 -14.71 12.70
CA LEU A 82 7.41 -15.16 12.37
C LEU A 82 7.41 -16.48 11.60
N LYS A 83 6.34 -17.27 11.80
CA LYS A 83 6.10 -18.48 11.03
C LYS A 83 4.64 -18.58 10.57
N GLU A 84 4.44 -18.80 9.27
CA GLU A 84 3.10 -19.05 8.72
C GLU A 84 2.50 -20.33 9.32
N GLY A 85 1.22 -20.28 9.68
CA GLY A 85 0.50 -21.34 10.38
C GLY A 85 0.70 -21.36 11.90
N VAL A 86 1.66 -20.59 12.43
CA VAL A 86 1.90 -20.44 13.88
C VAL A 86 1.59 -19.03 14.34
N ASP A 87 2.15 -18.01 13.68
CA ASP A 87 1.98 -16.61 14.05
C ASP A 87 0.91 -15.89 13.24
N PHE A 88 0.73 -16.32 11.98
CA PHE A 88 -0.25 -15.75 11.07
C PHE A 88 -0.65 -16.76 10.00
N LYS A 89 -1.74 -16.48 9.30
CA LYS A 89 -2.20 -17.20 8.11
C LYS A 89 -2.92 -16.25 7.17
N VAL A 90 -2.60 -16.31 5.88
CA VAL A 90 -3.38 -15.61 4.86
C VAL A 90 -4.66 -16.38 4.58
N GLN A 91 -5.78 -15.66 4.49
CA GLN A 91 -7.04 -16.30 4.12
C GLN A 91 -6.99 -16.81 2.68
N ALA A 92 -7.44 -18.05 2.47
CA ALA A 92 -7.34 -18.72 1.18
C ALA A 92 -8.06 -17.97 0.05
N THR A 93 -9.15 -17.26 0.36
CA THR A 93 -9.94 -16.48 -0.60
C THR A 93 -9.26 -15.19 -1.06
N THR A 94 -8.16 -14.79 -0.42
CA THR A 94 -7.38 -13.60 -0.77
C THR A 94 -5.91 -13.94 -1.03
N LYS A 95 -5.61 -15.22 -1.31
CA LYS A 95 -4.27 -15.68 -1.64
C LYS A 95 -3.90 -15.24 -3.06
N SER A 96 -2.62 -14.96 -3.29
CA SER A 96 -2.09 -14.67 -4.63
C SER A 96 -2.32 -15.85 -5.59
N PRO A 97 -2.68 -15.60 -6.88
CA PRO A 97 -2.98 -14.30 -7.47
C PRO A 97 -4.36 -13.77 -7.07
N ILE A 98 -4.49 -12.44 -7.00
CA ILE A 98 -5.76 -11.76 -6.78
C ILE A 98 -6.38 -11.40 -8.13
N THR A 99 -7.59 -11.89 -8.39
CA THR A 99 -8.31 -11.62 -9.64
C THR A 99 -9.25 -10.42 -9.47
N PHE A 100 -9.05 -9.40 -10.29
CA PHE A 100 -9.95 -8.26 -10.47
C PHE A 100 -10.87 -8.54 -11.65
N THR A 101 -12.19 -8.52 -11.45
CA THR A 101 -13.17 -8.61 -12.53
C THR A 101 -13.62 -7.22 -12.96
N PRO A 102 -13.89 -6.96 -14.25
CA PRO A 102 -14.28 -5.64 -14.74
C PRO A 102 -15.33 -4.95 -13.85
N GLY A 103 -15.03 -3.72 -13.42
CA GLY A 103 -15.87 -2.94 -12.49
C GLY A 103 -15.52 -3.09 -11.00
N ILE A 104 -14.70 -4.06 -10.61
CA ILE A 104 -14.16 -4.19 -9.25
C ILE A 104 -12.73 -3.68 -9.24
N TYR A 105 -12.47 -2.57 -8.53
CA TYR A 105 -11.16 -1.89 -8.51
C TYR A 105 -10.42 -2.05 -7.19
N THR A 106 -11.02 -2.71 -6.19
CA THR A 106 -10.40 -2.88 -4.87
C THR A 106 -10.62 -4.30 -4.40
N MET A 107 -9.52 -4.99 -4.06
CA MET A 107 -9.54 -6.35 -3.55
C MET A 107 -8.80 -6.43 -2.21
N PRO A 108 -9.37 -7.09 -1.18
CA PRO A 108 -8.71 -7.21 0.11
C PRO A 108 -7.70 -8.36 0.14
N ILE A 109 -6.63 -8.20 0.92
CA ILE A 109 -5.80 -9.29 1.44
C ILE A 109 -6.07 -9.37 2.94
N ARG A 110 -6.50 -10.55 3.41
CA ARG A 110 -6.84 -10.77 4.80
C ARG A 110 -5.81 -11.67 5.47
N ILE A 111 -5.28 -11.20 6.59
CA ILE A 111 -4.30 -11.92 7.40
C ILE A 111 -4.94 -12.17 8.76
N GLN A 112 -4.99 -13.44 9.15
CA GLN A 112 -5.37 -13.86 10.50
C GLN A 112 -4.10 -14.01 11.32
N TRP A 113 -4.06 -13.38 12.49
CA TRP A 113 -2.95 -13.40 13.43
C TRP A 113 -3.29 -14.26 14.62
N PHE A 114 -2.30 -15.02 15.08
CA PHE A 114 -2.41 -15.94 16.21
C PHE A 114 -1.48 -15.52 17.33
N LYS A 115 -1.91 -15.79 18.56
CA LYS A 115 -1.04 -15.66 19.71
C LYS A 115 -0.03 -16.80 19.68
N ASN A 116 1.25 -16.46 19.79
CA ASN A 116 2.35 -17.43 19.90
C ASN A 116 2.96 -17.31 21.30
N ALA A 117 3.01 -18.42 22.04
CA ALA A 117 3.57 -18.45 23.39
C ALA A 117 5.09 -18.31 23.39
N ASP A 118 5.74 -18.74 22.29
CA ASP A 118 7.19 -18.72 22.10
C ASP A 118 7.63 -17.48 21.28
N PHE A 119 6.83 -16.41 21.32
CA PHE A 119 7.14 -15.16 20.62
C PHE A 119 8.43 -14.55 21.18
N ASP A 120 9.37 -14.27 20.29
CA ASP A 120 10.67 -13.69 20.60
C ASP A 120 10.70 -12.23 20.11
N PRO A 121 10.67 -11.23 21.01
CA PRO A 121 10.64 -9.82 20.62
C PRO A 121 11.94 -9.33 19.97
N ASP A 122 13.05 -10.06 20.11
CA ASP A 122 14.37 -9.64 19.62
C ASP A 122 14.63 -10.06 18.16
N LYS A 123 13.73 -10.87 17.58
CA LYS A 123 13.78 -11.30 16.16
C LYS A 123 13.06 -10.34 15.22
N ASP A 124 13.25 -10.54 13.91
CA ASP A 124 12.50 -9.83 12.90
C ASP A 124 11.05 -10.34 12.85
N ASN A 125 10.17 -9.64 13.56
CA ASN A 125 8.75 -9.91 13.65
C ASN A 125 7.94 -9.20 12.54
N SER A 126 8.54 -8.99 11.37
CA SER A 126 7.89 -8.34 10.24
C SER A 126 7.31 -9.33 9.22
N LEU A 127 6.16 -8.95 8.64
CA LEU A 127 5.59 -9.59 7.45
C LEU A 127 5.41 -8.50 6.41
N THR A 128 6.10 -8.64 5.28
CA THR A 128 5.99 -7.70 4.15
C THR A 128 5.25 -8.36 3.00
N ILE A 129 4.16 -7.73 2.56
CA ILE A 129 3.44 -8.11 1.34
C ILE A 129 3.89 -7.17 0.23
N THR A 130 4.42 -7.72 -0.87
CA THR A 130 4.93 -6.94 -2.00
C THR A 130 4.23 -7.38 -3.28
N LEU A 131 3.68 -6.42 -4.02
CA LEU A 131 3.14 -6.66 -5.36
C LEU A 131 4.30 -7.10 -6.29
N SER A 132 4.15 -8.25 -6.94
CA SER A 132 5.22 -8.93 -7.67
C SER A 132 4.98 -9.04 -9.18
N GLY A 133 3.72 -9.04 -9.62
CA GLY A 133 3.41 -9.24 -11.04
C GLY A 133 1.97 -8.95 -11.42
N SER A 134 1.71 -8.93 -12.72
CA SER A 134 0.37 -8.89 -13.30
C SER A 134 0.36 -9.56 -14.67
N ASN A 135 -0.80 -10.09 -15.06
CA ASN A 135 -1.04 -10.58 -16.41
C ASN A 135 -1.26 -9.45 -17.44
N LEU A 136 -1.49 -8.20 -17.01
CA LEU A 136 -1.63 -7.05 -17.91
C LEU A 136 -0.26 -6.46 -18.25
N GLU A 137 0.07 -6.46 -19.54
CA GLU A 137 1.30 -5.84 -20.03
C GLU A 137 1.32 -4.33 -19.72
N GLY A 138 2.47 -3.84 -19.26
CA GLY A 138 2.64 -2.43 -18.90
C GLY A 138 2.02 -2.02 -17.56
N MET A 139 1.47 -2.96 -16.78
CA MET A 139 1.01 -2.68 -15.42
C MET A 139 2.16 -2.24 -14.52
N LEU A 140 2.03 -1.07 -13.91
CA LEU A 140 2.96 -0.60 -12.90
C LEU A 140 2.60 -1.12 -11.50
N LEU A 141 3.60 -1.58 -10.76
CA LEU A 141 3.43 -2.10 -9.39
C LEU A 141 3.82 -1.02 -8.38
N GLY A 142 2.84 -0.47 -7.68
CA GLY A 142 2.95 0.76 -6.92
C GLY A 142 2.57 1.99 -7.76
N TYR A 143 2.67 3.17 -7.14
CA TYR A 143 2.42 4.44 -7.81
C TYR A 143 3.45 4.68 -8.92
N PRO A 144 3.01 5.26 -10.06
CA PRO A 144 3.92 5.65 -11.13
C PRO A 144 5.02 6.59 -10.62
N GLY A 145 6.28 6.29 -10.99
CA GLY A 145 7.46 7.03 -10.58
C GLY A 145 8.61 6.12 -10.13
N PRO A 146 9.81 6.68 -9.92
CA PRO A 146 11.02 5.91 -9.62
C PRO A 146 10.96 5.17 -8.28
N ASP A 147 10.23 5.72 -7.31
CA ASP A 147 10.11 5.16 -5.96
C ASP A 147 9.14 3.98 -5.88
N SER A 148 8.25 3.81 -6.87
CA SER A 148 7.17 2.79 -6.86
C SER A 148 6.43 2.71 -5.51
N ARG A 149 6.05 3.87 -4.94
CA ARG A 149 5.44 3.94 -3.61
C ARG A 149 4.18 3.09 -3.54
N LYS A 150 3.85 2.57 -2.35
CA LYS A 150 2.70 1.67 -2.15
C LYS A 150 2.74 0.39 -3.01
N LYS A 151 3.95 -0.08 -3.36
CA LYS A 151 4.18 -1.43 -3.89
C LYS A 151 4.16 -2.49 -2.80
N SER A 152 4.50 -2.11 -1.56
CA SER A 152 4.60 -3.02 -0.43
C SER A 152 3.88 -2.50 0.80
N TYR A 153 3.43 -3.42 1.63
CA TYR A 153 2.82 -3.15 2.94
C TYR A 153 3.50 -3.99 4.03
N ILE A 154 3.82 -3.37 5.17
CA ILE A 154 4.57 -4.01 6.26
C ILE A 154 3.72 -4.14 7.51
N PHE A 155 3.58 -5.36 8.03
CA PHE A 155 3.09 -5.61 9.39
C PHE A 155 4.27 -5.85 10.31
N THR A 156 4.21 -5.31 11.53
CA THR A 156 5.15 -5.65 12.61
C THR A 156 4.38 -6.16 13.81
N LYS A 157 4.65 -7.39 14.24
CA LYS A 157 4.05 -7.98 15.45
C LYS A 157 4.87 -7.59 16.68
N LYS A 158 4.24 -7.06 17.74
CA LYS A 158 4.89 -6.69 19.01
C LYS A 158 3.93 -6.62 20.19
#